data_AF-A0A3D3P9G2-F1
#
_entry.id   AF-A0A3D3P9G2-F1
#
_cell.length_a   1.000
_cell.length_b   1.000
_cell.length_c   1.000
_cell.angle_alpha   90.00
_cell.angle_beta   90.00
_cell.angle_gamma   90.00
#
_symmetry.space_group_name_H-M   'P 1'
#
loop_
_entity.id
_entity.type
_entity.pdbx_description
1 polymer ?
#
loop_
_entity_poly.entity_id
_entity_poly.type
_entity_poly.pdbx_seq_one_letter_code
_entity_poly.pdbx_strand_id
1 'polypeptide(L)'
;DLNTSGGGIKATNCVGDINLSTSGGSLNLTDLKGVIKATTSGGGVHGNNINGELITHTSGGSINLDNITASLDASTSGGGLNVSLKELGKYVKLSSSGGNVSVDMPGNKGLNLELRGNKIRTEGLNNFTGSKDDRNMNGTLNGGGVPVTVRANGNVNLALR
;
A
#
# COMPACT_ATOMS: atom_id res chain seq x y z
N ASP A 1 9.26 18.75 -7.74
CA ASP A 1 8.58 18.00 -8.81
C ASP A 1 9.57 17.45 -9.80
N LEU A 2 9.40 16.21 -10.27
CA LEU A 2 10.23 15.59 -11.30
C LEU A 2 9.35 14.77 -12.25
N ASN A 3 9.49 15.00 -13.56
CA ASN A 3 8.65 14.40 -14.60
C ASN A 3 9.51 13.80 -15.72
N THR A 4 9.11 12.66 -16.29
CA THR A 4 9.77 12.03 -17.45
C THR A 4 8.78 11.20 -18.27
N SER A 5 9.00 11.09 -19.58
CA SER A 5 8.07 10.38 -20.48
C SER A 5 8.42 8.90 -20.67
N GLY A 6 9.64 8.46 -20.35
CA GLY A 6 10.10 7.09 -20.59
C GLY A 6 11.22 6.60 -19.69
N GLY A 7 12.00 7.50 -19.09
CA GLY A 7 13.00 7.16 -18.10
C GLY A 7 12.37 6.79 -16.75
N GLY A 8 13.03 5.90 -16.01
CA GLY A 8 12.72 5.68 -14.59
C GLY A 8 13.11 6.89 -13.74
N ILE A 9 12.41 7.07 -12.62
CA ILE A 9 12.77 8.07 -11.60
C ILE A 9 13.36 7.34 -10.41
N LYS A 10 14.49 7.85 -9.92
CA LYS A 10 15.06 7.45 -8.63
C LYS A 10 15.09 8.65 -7.70
N ALA A 11 14.43 8.54 -6.55
CA ALA A 11 14.50 9.50 -5.46
C ALA A 11 15.12 8.82 -4.25
N THR A 12 16.15 9.42 -3.67
CA THR A 12 16.88 8.85 -2.54
C THR A 12 17.19 9.93 -1.51
N ASN A 13 16.90 9.65 -0.24
CA ASN A 13 17.20 10.53 0.90
C ASN A 13 16.61 11.95 0.74
N CYS A 14 15.36 12.04 0.30
CA CYS A 14 14.68 13.32 0.10
C CYS A 14 13.70 13.60 1.25
N VAL A 15 13.56 14.88 1.61
CA VAL A 15 12.67 15.34 2.68
C VAL A 15 11.79 16.48 2.18
N GLY A 16 10.49 16.43 2.44
CA GLY A 16 9.53 17.48 2.11
C GLY A 16 8.35 16.99 1.27
N ASP A 17 7.82 17.87 0.42
CA ASP A 17 6.80 17.55 -0.59
C ASP A 17 7.49 17.07 -1.87
N ILE A 18 7.28 15.80 -2.23
CA ILE A 18 7.98 15.11 -3.30
C ILE A 18 6.95 14.60 -4.30
N ASN A 19 6.82 15.29 -5.44
CA ASN A 19 5.95 14.85 -6.55
C ASN A 19 6.78 14.29 -7.71
N LEU A 20 6.54 13.03 -8.05
CA LEU A 20 7.26 12.28 -9.09
C LEU A 20 6.24 11.68 -10.08
N SER A 21 6.44 11.89 -11.37
CA SER A 21 5.56 11.36 -12.42
C SER A 21 6.36 10.82 -13.60
N THR A 22 6.03 9.60 -14.06
CA THR A 22 6.61 9.04 -15.30
C THR A 22 5.57 8.31 -16.14
N SER A 23 5.70 8.29 -17.46
CA SER A 23 4.77 7.54 -18.30
C SER A 23 5.22 6.09 -18.51
N GLY A 24 6.48 5.85 -18.84
CA GLY A 24 6.98 4.49 -19.15
C GLY A 24 7.89 3.86 -18.10
N GLY A 25 8.51 4.67 -17.23
CA GLY A 25 9.57 4.22 -16.34
C GLY A 25 9.11 3.66 -15.00
N SER A 26 9.99 2.93 -14.32
CA SER A 26 9.78 2.55 -12.92
C SER A 26 10.12 3.70 -11.97
N LEU A 27 9.45 3.72 -10.82
CA LEU A 27 9.71 4.65 -9.73
C LEU A 27 10.45 3.91 -8.62
N ASN A 28 11.62 4.41 -8.23
CA ASN A 28 12.42 3.84 -7.14
C ASN A 28 12.57 4.92 -6.06
N LEU A 29 11.94 4.68 -4.91
CA LEU A 29 11.82 5.60 -3.79
C LEU A 29 12.56 4.99 -2.60
N THR A 30 13.58 5.68 -2.08
CA THR A 30 14.38 5.14 -0.96
C THR A 30 14.64 6.24 0.05
N ASP A 31 14.41 5.95 1.33
CA ASP A 31 14.68 6.88 2.44
C ASP A 31 13.99 8.25 2.27
N LEU A 32 12.70 8.24 1.93
CA LEU A 32 11.93 9.48 1.74
C LEU A 32 11.15 9.85 3.00
N LYS A 33 11.04 11.15 3.27
CA LYS A 33 10.29 11.68 4.42
C LYS A 33 9.42 12.86 4.02
N GLY A 34 8.17 12.89 4.47
CA GLY A 34 7.25 14.00 4.21
C GLY A 34 6.00 13.55 3.46
N VAL A 35 5.59 14.31 2.44
CA VAL A 35 4.43 13.98 1.60
C VAL A 35 4.94 13.57 0.22
N ILE A 36 4.75 12.31 -0.14
CA ILE A 36 5.28 11.73 -1.37
C ILE A 36 4.13 11.35 -2.28
N LYS A 37 4.09 11.92 -3.48
CA LYS A 37 3.17 11.54 -4.56
C LYS A 37 3.97 10.98 -5.72
N ALA A 38 3.72 9.73 -6.07
CA ALA A 38 4.52 9.01 -7.06
C ALA A 38 3.61 8.26 -8.04
N THR A 39 3.59 8.68 -9.30
CA THR A 39 2.71 8.11 -10.32
C THR A 39 3.50 7.59 -11.52
N THR A 40 3.17 6.39 -11.99
CA THR A 40 3.67 5.86 -13.26
C THR A 40 2.55 5.24 -14.10
N SER A 41 2.70 5.12 -15.42
CA SER A 41 1.71 4.40 -16.25
C SER A 41 2.20 3.00 -16.63
N GLY A 42 3.42 2.86 -17.15
CA GLY A 42 3.94 1.58 -17.64
C GLY A 42 4.78 0.79 -16.62
N GLY A 43 5.47 1.48 -15.71
CA GLY A 43 6.43 0.85 -14.80
C GLY A 43 5.85 0.42 -13.45
N GLY A 44 6.66 -0.29 -12.67
CA GLY A 44 6.37 -0.58 -11.26
C GLY A 44 6.83 0.54 -10.32
N VAL A 45 6.32 0.51 -9.09
CA VAL A 45 6.79 1.37 -8.00
C VAL A 45 7.47 0.52 -6.95
N HIS A 46 8.71 0.88 -6.61
CA HIS A 46 9.48 0.28 -5.54
C HIS A 46 9.75 1.35 -4.49
N GLY A 47 9.25 1.14 -3.28
CA GLY A 47 9.44 2.05 -2.15
C GLY A 47 10.13 1.33 -1.00
N ASN A 48 11.14 1.94 -0.41
CA ASN A 48 11.82 1.43 0.76
C ASN A 48 12.05 2.56 1.78
N ASN A 49 11.72 2.30 3.04
CA ASN A 49 11.93 3.24 4.15
C ASN A 49 11.29 4.62 3.90
N ILE A 50 9.97 4.64 3.77
CA ILE A 50 9.19 5.85 3.50
C ILE A 50 8.43 6.27 4.75
N ASN A 51 8.58 7.53 5.15
CA ASN A 51 7.99 8.09 6.37
C ASN A 51 7.09 9.29 6.06
N GLY A 52 5.90 9.35 6.68
CA GLY A 52 4.96 10.48 6.53
C GLY A 52 3.68 10.11 5.79
N GLU A 53 3.50 10.56 4.55
CA GLU A 53 2.37 10.22 3.67
C GLU A 53 2.89 9.78 2.30
N LEU A 54 2.39 8.65 1.81
CA LEU A 54 2.72 8.11 0.50
C LEU A 54 1.45 7.85 -0.30
N ILE A 55 1.35 8.52 -1.45
CA ILE A 55 0.28 8.35 -2.43
C ILE A 55 0.93 7.85 -3.72
N THR A 56 0.68 6.60 -4.11
CA THR A 56 1.35 5.98 -5.24
C THR A 56 0.41 5.23 -6.17
N HIS A 57 0.58 5.44 -7.48
CA HIS A 57 -0.34 4.94 -8.49
C HIS A 57 0.43 4.36 -9.69
N THR A 58 0.03 3.19 -10.18
CA THR A 58 0.52 2.66 -11.47
C THR A 58 -0.58 2.02 -12.30
N SER A 59 -0.46 2.04 -13.64
CA SER A 59 -1.40 1.34 -14.52
C SER A 59 -0.91 -0.05 -14.91
N GLY A 60 0.38 -0.23 -15.20
CA GLY A 60 0.92 -1.47 -15.78
C GLY A 60 1.71 -2.35 -14.81
N GLY A 61 2.38 -1.77 -13.81
CA GLY A 61 3.33 -2.49 -12.97
C GLY A 61 2.78 -2.93 -11.61
N SER A 62 3.58 -3.69 -10.88
CA SER A 62 3.35 -3.96 -9.47
C SER A 62 3.85 -2.81 -8.59
N ILE A 63 3.29 -2.72 -7.38
CA ILE A 63 3.75 -1.81 -6.34
C ILE A 63 4.32 -2.65 -5.20
N ASN A 64 5.60 -2.46 -4.90
CA ASN A 64 6.32 -3.13 -3.81
C ASN A 64 6.80 -2.06 -2.83
N LEU A 65 6.32 -2.10 -1.60
CA LEU A 65 6.61 -1.10 -0.57
C LEU A 65 7.10 -1.80 0.71
N ASP A 66 8.31 -1.49 1.13
CA ASP A 66 8.95 -2.09 2.29
C ASP A 66 9.32 -1.04 3.35
N ASN A 67 9.19 -1.43 4.62
CA ASN A 67 9.55 -0.57 5.76
C ASN A 67 8.80 0.77 5.76
N ILE A 68 7.47 0.73 5.57
CA ILE A 68 6.65 1.94 5.47
C ILE A 68 6.17 2.37 6.85
N THR A 69 6.39 3.63 7.19
CA THR A 69 5.91 4.29 8.41
C THR A 69 5.13 5.54 7.99
N ALA A 70 3.99 5.32 7.35
CA ALA A 70 3.25 6.39 6.68
C ALA A 70 1.74 6.15 6.62
N SER A 71 1.00 7.22 6.32
CA SER A 71 -0.35 7.11 5.76
C SER A 71 -0.21 6.70 4.30
N LEU A 72 -0.90 5.64 3.88
CA LEU A 72 -0.64 4.99 2.61
C LEU A 72 -1.89 4.95 1.74
N ASP A 73 -1.76 5.46 0.52
CA ASP A 73 -2.70 5.24 -0.58
C ASP A 73 -1.92 4.65 -1.76
N ALA A 74 -2.16 3.38 -2.09
CA ALA A 74 -1.46 2.70 -3.18
C ALA A 74 -2.45 1.96 -4.08
N SER A 75 -2.36 2.21 -5.39
CA SER A 75 -3.19 1.48 -6.35
C SER A 75 -2.51 1.11 -7.65
N THR A 76 -2.87 -0.07 -8.18
CA THR A 76 -2.38 -0.59 -9.46
C THR A 76 -3.50 -1.21 -10.29
N SER A 77 -3.42 -1.07 -11.62
CA SER A 77 -4.35 -1.77 -12.52
C SER A 77 -3.80 -3.08 -13.08
N GLY A 78 -2.49 -3.19 -13.32
CA GLY A 78 -1.87 -4.31 -14.05
C GLY A 78 -1.14 -5.32 -13.18
N GLY A 79 -0.73 -4.93 -11.97
CA GLY A 79 0.14 -5.76 -11.12
C GLY A 79 -0.43 -6.07 -9.74
N GLY A 80 0.41 -6.71 -8.92
CA GLY A 80 0.13 -6.95 -7.51
C GLY A 80 0.56 -5.79 -6.62
N LEU A 81 0.06 -5.79 -5.38
CA LEU A 81 0.51 -4.91 -4.31
C LEU A 81 1.16 -5.77 -3.24
N ASN A 82 2.42 -5.52 -2.93
CA ASN A 82 3.10 -6.09 -1.77
C ASN A 82 3.53 -4.93 -0.87
N VAL A 83 3.02 -4.91 0.36
CA VAL A 83 3.22 -3.81 1.29
C VAL A 83 3.62 -4.33 2.66
N SER A 84 4.72 -3.83 3.21
CA SER A 84 5.14 -4.05 4.59
C SER A 84 5.20 -2.72 5.35
N LEU A 85 4.31 -2.59 6.33
CA LEU A 85 4.19 -1.43 7.21
C LEU A 85 4.88 -1.74 8.55
N LYS A 86 5.84 -0.89 8.93
CA LYS A 86 6.41 -0.91 10.29
C LYS A 86 5.50 -0.22 11.27
N GLU A 87 4.93 0.91 10.85
CA GLU A 87 3.98 1.67 11.63
C GLU A 87 2.88 2.23 10.74
N LEU A 88 1.68 2.28 11.30
CA LEU A 88 0.50 2.81 10.64
C LEU A 88 0.40 4.31 10.85
N GLY A 89 0.20 5.05 9.76
CA GLY A 89 -0.19 6.45 9.78
C GLY A 89 -1.68 6.64 10.05
N LYS A 90 -2.30 7.60 9.35
CA LYS A 90 -3.72 7.94 9.51
C LYS A 90 -4.67 6.97 8.83
N TYR A 91 -4.24 6.33 7.74
CA TYR A 91 -5.04 5.40 6.96
C TYR A 91 -4.15 4.50 6.11
N VAL A 92 -4.70 3.37 5.67
CA VAL A 92 -4.10 2.48 4.67
C VAL A 92 -5.16 2.16 3.62
N LYS A 93 -4.91 2.50 2.37
CA LYS A 93 -5.77 2.22 1.22
C LYS A 93 -4.95 1.51 0.16
N LEU A 94 -5.32 0.28 -0.14
CA LEU A 94 -4.65 -0.57 -1.13
C LEU A 94 -5.66 -1.05 -2.15
N SER A 95 -5.39 -0.86 -3.44
CA SER A 95 -6.29 -1.30 -4.50
C SER A 95 -5.56 -1.91 -5.70
N SER A 96 -5.80 -3.18 -6.02
CA SER A 96 -5.31 -3.82 -7.26
C SER A 96 -6.44 -4.37 -8.12
N SER A 97 -6.45 -4.00 -9.40
CA SER A 97 -7.38 -4.58 -10.38
C SER A 97 -6.83 -5.80 -11.12
N GLY A 98 -5.51 -6.00 -11.12
CA GLY A 98 -4.82 -6.99 -11.96
C GLY A 98 -4.17 -8.14 -11.19
N GLY A 99 -4.06 -8.04 -9.86
CA GLY A 99 -3.27 -8.98 -9.08
C GLY A 99 -3.72 -9.16 -7.64
N ASN A 100 -2.88 -9.89 -6.91
CA ASN A 100 -3.06 -10.12 -5.48
C ASN A 100 -2.61 -8.90 -4.68
N VAL A 101 -3.19 -8.72 -3.50
CA VAL A 101 -2.74 -7.73 -2.52
C VAL A 101 -2.25 -8.46 -1.28
N SER A 102 -0.97 -8.34 -0.99
CA SER A 102 -0.35 -8.86 0.22
C SER A 102 0.08 -7.69 1.10
N VAL A 103 -0.37 -7.68 2.34
CA VAL A 103 -0.04 -6.62 3.30
C VAL A 103 0.38 -7.22 4.64
N ASP A 104 1.52 -6.76 5.13
CA ASP A 104 2.07 -7.05 6.45
C ASP A 104 2.04 -5.75 7.27
N MET A 105 1.43 -5.78 8.45
CA MET A 105 1.30 -4.59 9.30
C MET A 105 1.25 -4.96 10.79
N PRO A 106 1.57 -4.02 11.70
CA PRO A 106 1.50 -4.29 13.13
C PRO A 106 0.06 -4.56 13.60
N GLY A 107 -0.15 -5.68 14.27
CA GLY A 107 -1.44 -6.12 14.82
C GLY A 107 -1.72 -5.63 16.24
N ASN A 108 -0.79 -4.88 16.85
CA ASN A 108 -0.91 -4.36 18.21
C ASN A 108 -1.76 -3.09 18.34
N LYS A 109 -2.16 -2.46 17.22
CA LYS A 109 -3.01 -1.26 17.20
C LYS A 109 -4.47 -1.60 16.91
N GLY A 110 -5.35 -0.67 17.26
CA GLY A 110 -6.76 -0.71 16.86
C GLY A 110 -6.94 -0.40 15.39
N LEU A 111 -7.62 -1.27 14.64
CA LEU A 111 -7.81 -1.16 13.18
C LEU A 111 -9.29 -1.28 12.80
N ASN A 112 -9.71 -0.52 11.79
CA ASN A 112 -10.99 -0.74 11.12
C ASN A 112 -10.70 -1.38 9.76
N LEU A 113 -11.01 -2.66 9.61
CA LEU A 113 -10.64 -3.47 8.45
C LEU A 113 -11.82 -3.54 7.48
N GLU A 114 -11.61 -3.13 6.23
CA GLU A 114 -12.49 -3.41 5.10
C GLU A 114 -11.66 -4.07 3.98
N LEU A 115 -11.75 -5.39 3.85
CA LEU A 115 -11.06 -6.13 2.78
C LEU A 115 -12.06 -6.72 1.80
N ARG A 116 -11.76 -6.64 0.51
CA ARG A 116 -12.50 -7.29 -0.57
C ARG A 116 -11.56 -7.94 -1.58
N GLY A 117 -11.86 -9.19 -1.94
CA GLY A 117 -11.24 -9.85 -3.07
C GLY A 117 -11.82 -11.24 -3.34
N ASN A 118 -11.10 -12.07 -4.11
CA ASN A 118 -11.59 -13.40 -4.48
C ASN A 118 -11.43 -14.41 -3.34
N LYS A 119 -10.33 -14.30 -2.59
CA LYS A 119 -10.07 -15.07 -1.39
C LYS A 119 -9.31 -14.21 -0.40
N ILE A 120 -9.80 -14.12 0.83
CA ILE A 120 -9.14 -13.41 1.92
C ILE A 120 -8.47 -14.42 2.85
N ARG A 121 -7.14 -14.35 2.96
CA ARG A 121 -6.34 -15.05 3.96
C ARG A 121 -5.86 -14.05 4.99
N THR A 122 -6.00 -14.38 6.26
CA THR A 122 -5.56 -13.53 7.36
C THR A 122 -4.75 -14.34 8.36
N GLU A 123 -3.62 -13.80 8.78
CA GLU A 123 -2.76 -14.37 9.82
C GLU A 123 -2.63 -13.37 10.97
N GLY A 124 -2.56 -13.86 12.22
CA GLY A 124 -2.42 -12.99 13.41
C GLY A 124 -3.67 -12.18 13.80
N LEU A 125 -4.86 -12.64 13.40
CA LEU A 125 -6.13 -11.93 13.60
C LEU A 125 -6.69 -12.06 15.04
N ASN A 126 -5.96 -11.57 16.03
CA ASN A 126 -6.37 -11.59 17.44
C ASN A 126 -7.31 -10.42 17.77
N ASN A 127 -8.33 -10.64 18.60
CA ASN A 127 -9.30 -9.60 19.01
C ASN A 127 -10.06 -8.93 17.85
N PHE A 128 -10.34 -9.67 16.77
CA PHE A 128 -11.18 -9.19 15.68
C PHE A 128 -12.67 -9.35 16.02
N THR A 129 -13.44 -8.29 15.76
CA THR A 129 -14.89 -8.26 15.90
C THR A 129 -15.51 -7.74 14.61
N GLY A 130 -16.31 -8.57 13.94
CA GLY A 130 -16.97 -8.19 12.70
C GLY A 130 -17.41 -9.40 11.88
N SER A 131 -17.68 -9.16 10.60
CA SER A 131 -18.04 -10.19 9.63
C SER A 131 -16.84 -10.54 8.75
N LYS A 132 -16.64 -11.84 8.53
CA LYS A 132 -15.64 -12.38 7.62
C LYS A 132 -16.26 -13.51 6.83
N ASP A 133 -16.21 -13.39 5.52
CA ASP A 133 -16.42 -14.49 4.58
C ASP A 133 -15.17 -14.66 3.69
N ASP A 134 -15.28 -15.53 2.70
CA ASP A 134 -14.16 -15.83 1.80
C ASP A 134 -13.72 -14.66 0.94
N ARG A 135 -14.62 -13.72 0.62
CA ARG A 135 -14.42 -12.61 -0.32
C ARG A 135 -14.46 -11.24 0.33
N ASN A 136 -15.13 -11.11 1.46
CA ASN A 136 -15.32 -9.86 2.18
C ASN A 136 -14.93 -10.03 3.66
N MET A 137 -14.28 -9.02 4.19
CA MET A 137 -14.06 -8.86 5.62
C MET A 137 -14.37 -7.43 6.00
N ASN A 138 -15.24 -7.26 6.99
CA ASN A 138 -15.53 -5.96 7.57
C ASN A 138 -15.61 -6.09 9.08
N GLY A 139 -14.80 -5.32 9.79
CA GLY A 139 -14.83 -5.33 11.24
C GLY A 139 -13.76 -4.45 11.84
N THR A 140 -13.58 -4.65 13.14
CA THR A 140 -12.60 -3.94 13.94
C THR A 140 -11.62 -4.93 14.57
N LEU A 141 -10.38 -4.51 14.72
CA LEU A 141 -9.34 -5.20 15.47
C LEU A 141 -9.02 -4.35 16.70
N ASN A 142 -8.85 -4.97 17.88
CA ASN A 142 -8.50 -4.29 19.13
C ASN A 142 -9.39 -3.06 19.46
N GLY A 143 -10.70 -3.15 19.20
CA GLY A 143 -11.65 -2.07 19.49
C GLY A 143 -11.75 -0.97 18.42
N GLY A 144 -11.03 -1.12 17.30
CA GLY A 144 -11.08 -0.19 16.16
C GLY A 144 -10.03 0.92 16.21
N GLY A 145 -9.87 1.66 15.12
CA GLY A 145 -8.88 2.74 15.03
C GLY A 145 -8.51 3.13 13.62
N VAL A 146 -7.29 2.81 13.18
CA VAL A 146 -6.80 3.21 11.84
C VAL A 146 -7.64 2.51 10.76
N PRO A 147 -8.26 3.25 9.82
CA PRO A 147 -8.97 2.64 8.72
C PRO A 147 -7.99 2.00 7.73
N VAL A 148 -8.24 0.72 7.45
CA VAL A 148 -7.49 -0.12 6.52
C VAL A 148 -8.47 -0.65 5.49
N THR A 149 -8.39 -0.14 4.28
CA THR A 149 -9.21 -0.59 3.15
C THR A 149 -8.31 -1.29 2.14
N VAL A 150 -8.65 -2.53 1.81
CA VAL A 150 -7.90 -3.33 0.83
C VAL A 150 -8.88 -3.89 -0.19
N ARG A 151 -8.64 -3.61 -1.47
CA ARG A 151 -9.44 -4.12 -2.57
C ARG A 151 -8.53 -4.82 -3.58
N ALA A 152 -8.85 -6.05 -3.93
CA ALA A 152 -8.13 -6.81 -4.93
C ALA A 152 -9.14 -7.52 -5.85
N ASN A 153 -8.92 -7.49 -7.16
CA ASN A 153 -9.58 -8.45 -8.05
C ASN A 153 -8.95 -9.86 -7.95
N GLY A 154 -7.80 -9.98 -7.27
CA GLY A 154 -7.17 -11.24 -6.91
C GLY A 154 -7.40 -11.66 -5.46
N ASN A 155 -6.46 -12.41 -4.91
CA ASN A 155 -6.47 -12.80 -3.50
C ASN A 155 -5.94 -11.66 -2.62
N VAL A 156 -6.44 -11.61 -1.40
CA VAL A 156 -5.96 -10.70 -0.36
C VAL A 156 -5.30 -11.53 0.73
N ASN A 157 -4.03 -11.25 1.02
CA ASN A 157 -3.32 -11.82 2.14
C ASN A 157 -3.00 -10.70 3.13
N LEU A 158 -3.56 -10.78 4.34
CA LEU A 158 -3.29 -9.85 5.43
C LEU A 158 -2.55 -10.59 6.54
N ALA A 159 -1.31 -10.18 6.81
CA ALA A 159 -0.55 -10.65 7.96
C ALA A 159 -0.49 -9.55 9.01
N LEU A 160 -0.87 -9.89 10.24
CA LEU A 160 -0.75 -9.05 11.42
C LEU A 160 0.35 -9.62 12.31
N ARG A 161 1.35 -8.80 12.62
CA ARG A 161 2.51 -9.19 13.45
C ARG A 161 2.60 -8.37 14.74
#